data_AF-A0A0F6YRM2-F1
#
_entry.id   AF-A0A0F6YRM2-F1
#
_cell.length_a   1.000
_cell.length_b   1.000
_cell.length_c   1.000
_cell.angle_alpha   90.00
_cell.angle_beta   90.00
_cell.angle_gamma   90.00
#
_symmetry.space_group_name_H-M   'P 1'
#
loop_
_entity.id
_entity.type
_entity.pdbx_description
1 polymer ?
#
loop_
_entity_poly.entity_id
_entity_poly.type
_entity_poly.pdbx_seq_one_letter_code
_entity_poly.pdbx_strand_id
1 'polypeptide(L)'
;MKDAEGKKIPYFLHGDDPVLAMAGLYELWPDPSKAEDDPDRWLWTTTVLTTQATDATGHIHDRSPVILPASFWEHWLDLNRQPFPGSPCGPAR
;
A
#
# COMPACT_ATOMS: atom_id res chain seq x y z
N MET A 1 12.39 -15.28 9.59
CA MET A 1 13.47 -15.98 10.34
C MET A 1 12.95 -16.51 11.68
N LYS A 2 13.62 -17.54 12.23
CA LYS A 2 13.30 -18.15 13.54
C LYS A 2 14.56 -18.28 14.39
N ASP A 3 14.44 -18.29 15.72
CA ASP A 3 15.55 -18.62 16.63
C ASP A 3 15.88 -20.13 16.59
N ALA A 4 16.85 -20.56 17.40
CA ALA A 4 17.30 -21.95 17.46
C ALA A 4 16.16 -22.90 17.90
N GLU A 5 15.19 -22.38 18.65
CA GLU A 5 14.01 -23.07 19.16
C GLU A 5 12.81 -22.98 18.19
N GLY A 6 12.96 -22.33 17.04
CA GLY A 6 11.95 -22.25 15.99
C GLY A 6 10.89 -21.16 16.17
N LYS A 7 11.06 -20.23 17.11
CA LYS A 7 10.14 -19.10 17.37
C LYS A 7 10.38 -17.95 16.39
N LYS A 8 9.29 -17.28 15.97
CA LYS A 8 9.38 -16.11 15.09
C LYS A 8 10.08 -14.95 15.81
N ILE A 9 11.11 -14.40 15.16
CA ILE A 9 11.81 -13.19 15.62
C ILE A 9 11.21 -12.00 14.85
N PRO A 10 10.66 -10.97 15.54
CA PRO A 10 10.23 -9.75 14.90
C PRO A 10 11.43 -8.87 14.54
N TYR A 11 11.38 -8.23 13.38
CA TYR A 11 12.38 -7.27 12.92
C TYR A 11 11.70 -5.92 12.68
N PHE A 12 12.41 -4.85 13.04
CA PHE A 12 12.00 -3.49 12.72
C PHE A 12 12.74 -3.04 11.47
N LEU A 13 12.00 -2.76 10.40
CA LEU A 13 12.55 -2.26 9.14
C LEU A 13 12.37 -0.75 9.08
N HIS A 14 13.43 -0.03 8.74
CA HIS A 14 13.43 1.42 8.60
C HIS A 14 14.26 1.85 7.37
N GLY A 15 13.95 3.03 6.84
CA GLY A 15 14.76 3.70 5.82
C GLY A 15 15.62 4.80 6.44
N ASP A 16 16.41 5.47 5.59
CA ASP A 16 17.21 6.63 5.99
C ASP A 16 16.38 7.93 6.03
N ASP A 17 15.29 7.97 5.25
CA ASP A 17 14.36 9.09 5.23
C ASP A 17 13.50 9.15 6.52
N PRO A 18 13.10 10.35 6.96
CA PRO A 18 12.26 10.52 8.15
C PRO A 18 10.85 9.93 7.98
N VAL A 19 10.42 9.68 6.73
CA VAL A 19 9.13 9.10 6.39
C VAL A 19 9.34 7.95 5.40
N LEU A 20 8.87 6.76 5.79
CA LEU A 20 8.83 5.60 4.90
C LEU A 20 7.44 5.52 4.25
N ALA A 21 7.31 6.04 3.04
CA ALA A 21 6.06 6.01 2.30
C ALA A 21 5.83 4.65 1.61
N MET A 22 4.62 4.12 1.71
CA MET A 22 4.20 2.87 1.08
C MET A 22 3.05 3.14 0.10
N ALA A 23 3.13 2.55 -1.09
CA ALA A 23 2.05 2.61 -2.05
C ALA A 23 0.81 1.90 -1.49
N GLY A 24 -0.35 2.54 -1.62
CA GLY A 24 -1.60 2.00 -1.10
C GLY A 24 -2.82 2.44 -1.90
N LEU A 25 -3.91 1.72 -1.71
CA LEU A 25 -5.22 2.03 -2.26
C LEU A 25 -6.17 2.31 -1.10
N TYR A 26 -7.18 3.15 -1.33
CA TYR A 26 -8.22 3.43 -0.35
C TYR A 26 -9.60 3.23 -0.95
N GLU A 27 -10.58 2.94 -0.10
CA GLU A 27 -11.99 2.82 -0.48
C GLU A 27 -12.90 3.33 0.63
N LEU A 28 -13.98 4.01 0.23
CA LEU A 28 -15.03 4.51 1.11
C LEU A 28 -16.22 3.55 1.08
N TRP A 29 -16.55 2.99 2.23
CA TRP A 29 -17.66 2.05 2.38
C TRP A 29 -18.83 2.76 3.06
N PRO A 30 -19.98 2.91 2.39
CA PRO A 30 -21.16 3.46 3.04
C PRO A 30 -21.78 2.42 3.98
N ASP A 31 -22.07 2.81 5.22
CA ASP A 31 -22.87 2.03 6.14
C ASP A 31 -24.35 2.05 5.67
N PRO A 32 -24.92 0.90 5.26
CA PRO A 32 -26.28 0.85 4.74
C PRO A 32 -27.34 1.05 5.82
N SER A 33 -26.99 1.04 7.11
CA SER A 33 -27.92 1.27 8.21
C SER A 33 -28.16 2.75 8.52
N LYS A 34 -27.38 3.65 7.93
CA LYS A 34 -27.44 5.10 8.17
C LYS A 34 -28.20 5.84 7.06
N ALA A 35 -28.74 7.01 7.41
CA ALA A 35 -29.38 7.90 6.44
C ALA A 35 -28.38 8.37 5.37
N GLU A 36 -28.87 8.76 4.20
CA GLU A 36 -27.98 9.08 3.07
C GLU A 36 -27.07 10.28 3.32
N ASP A 37 -27.56 11.24 4.10
CA ASP A 37 -26.93 12.50 4.49
C ASP A 37 -26.27 12.45 5.88
N ASP A 38 -26.23 11.27 6.52
CA ASP A 38 -25.58 11.08 7.80
C ASP A 38 -24.06 11.33 7.67
N PRO A 39 -23.48 12.27 8.45
CA PRO A 39 -22.06 12.59 8.35
C PRO A 39 -21.15 11.42 8.70
N ASP A 40 -21.63 10.46 9.49
CA ASP A 40 -20.89 9.27 9.93
C ASP A 40 -21.18 8.05 9.03
N ARG A 41 -21.81 8.23 7.86
CA ARG A 41 -22.13 7.14 6.91
C ARG A 41 -20.90 6.43 6.36
N TRP A 42 -19.76 7.10 6.27
CA TRP A 42 -18.63 6.62 5.48
C TRP A 42 -17.50 6.03 6.33
N LEU A 43 -17.17 4.76 6.08
CA LEU A 43 -15.96 4.13 6.58
C LEU A 43 -14.83 4.26 5.56
N TRP A 44 -13.76 4.93 5.95
CA TRP A 44 -12.52 5.00 5.16
C TRP A 44 -11.66 3.78 5.46
N THR A 45 -11.29 3.05 4.40
CA THR A 45 -10.37 1.91 4.49
C THR A 45 -9.17 2.14 3.59
N THR A 46 -8.03 1.52 3.93
CA THR A 46 -6.82 1.57 3.12
C THR A 46 -6.10 0.23 3.15
N THR A 47 -5.36 -0.07 2.10
CA THR A 47 -4.52 -1.26 1.98
C THR A 47 -3.16 -0.92 1.41
N VAL A 48 -2.13 -1.64 1.85
CA VAL A 48 -0.76 -1.48 1.37
C VAL A 48 -0.50 -2.45 0.23
N LEU A 49 -0.01 -1.93 -0.88
CA LEU A 49 0.46 -2.76 -1.99
C LEU A 49 1.76 -3.45 -1.59
N THR A 50 1.84 -4.74 -1.92
CA THR A 50 3.01 -5.56 -1.64
C THR A 50 3.59 -6.12 -2.93
N THR A 51 4.90 -6.30 -2.92
CA THR A 51 5.65 -6.94 -3.99
C THR A 51 6.51 -8.06 -3.41
N GLN A 52 7.12 -8.86 -4.28
CA GLN A 52 8.13 -9.83 -3.86
C GLN A 52 9.28 -9.08 -3.18
N ALA A 53 9.67 -9.52 -1.99
CA ALA A 53 10.82 -8.94 -1.31
C ALA A 53 12.11 -9.22 -2.11
N THR A 54 12.91 -8.18 -2.31
CA THR A 54 14.25 -8.27 -2.90
C THR A 54 15.32 -8.09 -1.81
N ASP A 55 16.51 -8.68 -2.02
CA ASP A 55 17.69 -8.51 -1.16
C ASP A 55 17.46 -8.92 0.33
N ALA A 56 17.99 -8.16 1.29
CA ALA A 56 17.97 -8.46 2.73
C ALA A 56 16.57 -8.72 3.31
N THR A 57 15.53 -8.07 2.78
CA THR A 57 14.13 -8.25 3.22
C THR A 57 13.59 -9.63 2.82
N GLY A 58 14.07 -10.20 1.71
CA GLY A 58 13.70 -11.54 1.25
C GLY A 58 14.17 -12.66 2.18
N HIS A 59 15.20 -12.41 2.99
CA HIS A 59 15.63 -13.33 4.05
C HIS A 59 14.70 -13.32 5.27
N ILE A 60 13.93 -12.25 5.45
CA ILE A 60 12.99 -12.08 6.58
C ILE A 60 11.61 -12.61 6.22
N HIS A 61 11.06 -12.22 5.06
CA HIS A 61 9.75 -12.64 4.55
C HIS A 61 9.71 -12.56 3.01
N ASP A 62 8.82 -13.33 2.37
CA ASP A 62 8.65 -13.39 0.90
C ASP A 62 8.04 -12.11 0.28
N ARG A 63 7.39 -11.26 1.07
CA ARG A 63 6.72 -10.04 0.62
C ARG A 63 7.28 -8.81 1.32
N SER A 64 7.35 -7.72 0.58
CA SER A 64 7.69 -6.39 1.09
C SER A 64 6.65 -5.37 0.63
N PRO A 65 6.40 -4.29 1.39
CA PRO A 65 5.64 -3.17 0.90
C PRO A 65 6.31 -2.55 -0.33
N VAL A 66 5.51 -2.01 -1.26
CA VAL A 66 6.06 -1.17 -2.32
C VAL A 66 6.42 0.19 -1.70
N ILE A 67 7.71 0.40 -1.44
CA ILE A 67 8.23 1.66 -0.89
C ILE A 67 8.32 2.71 -1.99
N LEU A 68 7.85 3.93 -1.69
CA LEU A 68 7.85 5.06 -2.62
C LEU A 68 8.89 6.10 -2.20
N PRO A 69 9.91 6.41 -3.02
CA PRO A 69 10.81 7.52 -2.76
C PRO A 69 10.04 8.85 -2.85
N ALA A 70 10.48 9.85 -2.10
CA ALA A 70 9.83 11.18 -2.05
C ALA A 70 9.64 11.81 -3.44
N SER A 71 10.60 11.59 -4.35
CA SER A 71 10.55 12.08 -5.74
C SER A 71 9.41 11.49 -6.58
N PHE A 72 8.75 10.43 -6.11
CA PHE A 72 7.70 9.72 -6.85
C PHE A 72 6.31 9.91 -6.25
N TRP A 73 6.17 10.63 -5.13
CA TRP A 73 4.88 10.78 -4.44
C TRP A 73 3.84 11.47 -5.31
N GLU A 74 4.19 12.60 -5.94
CA GLU A 74 3.29 13.32 -6.84
C GLU A 74 2.82 12.45 -8.01
N HIS A 75 3.75 11.68 -8.57
CA HIS A 75 3.45 10.79 -9.70
C HIS A 75 2.62 9.57 -9.31
N TRP A 76 2.70 9.14 -8.04
CA TRP A 76 1.84 8.11 -7.49
C TRP A 76 0.42 8.63 -7.22
N LEU A 77 0.29 9.87 -6.76
CA LEU A 77 -0.98 10.50 -6.38
C LEU A 77 -1.71 11.17 -7.55
N ASP A 78 -1.09 11.29 -8.73
CA ASP A 78 -1.72 11.88 -9.92
C ASP A 78 -2.84 11.00 -10.49
N LEU A 79 -4.08 11.42 -10.26
CA LEU A 79 -5.30 10.76 -10.76
C LEU A 79 -5.60 11.05 -12.23
N ASN A 80 -4.96 12.07 -12.83
CA ASN A 80 -5.16 12.42 -14.25
C ASN A 80 -4.22 11.67 -15.17
N ARG A 81 -3.41 10.78 -14.60
CA ARG A 81 -2.44 10.00 -15.33
C ARG A 81 -3.14 9.08 -16.34
N GLN A 82 -2.80 9.25 -17.62
CA GLN A 82 -3.22 8.33 -18.66
C GLN A 82 -2.55 6.96 -18.47
N PRO A 83 -3.25 5.85 -18.74
CA PRO A 83 -2.63 4.53 -18.75
C PRO A 83 -1.44 4.51 -19.72
N PHE A 84 -0.42 3.71 -19.41
CA PHE A 84 0.74 3.57 -20.29
C PHE A 84 0.29 3.04 -21.67
N PRO A 85 0.94 3.44 -22.78
CA PRO A 85 0.65 2.87 -24.09
C PRO A 85 0.82 1.35 -24.04
N GLY A 86 -0.26 0.60 -24.29
CA GLY A 86 -0.29 -0.86 -24.20
C GLY A 86 -0.82 -1.45 -22.89
N SER A 87 -1.31 -0.65 -21.94
CA SER A 87 -2.04 -1.16 -20.78
C SER A 87 -3.35 -1.86 -21.19
N PRO A 88 -3.66 -3.06 -20.68
CA PRO A 88 -4.88 -3.80 -21.02
C PRO A 88 -6.15 -3.21 -20.39
N CYS A 89 -6.00 -2.30 -19.42
CA CYS A 89 -7.10 -1.56 -18.83
C CYS A 89 -7.36 -0.32 -19.71
N GLY A 90 -8.36 -0.42 -20.60
CA GLY A 90 -8.94 0.75 -21.26
C GLY A 90 -9.62 1.68 -20.24
N PRO A 91 -10.03 2.89 -20.64
CA PRO A 91 -10.65 3.83 -19.71
C PRO A 91 -11.90 3.20 -19.08
N ALA A 92 -11.97 3.20 -17.76
CA ALA A 92 -13.19 2.87 -17.03
C ALA A 92 -14.28 3.88 -17.44
N ARG A 93 -15.44 3.36 -17.84
CA ARG A 93 -16.65 4.16 -18.11
C ARG A 93 -17.24 4.71 -16.83
#